data_AF-A0A6P1MFX4-F1
#
_entry.id   AF-A0A6P1MFX4-F1
#
_cell.length_a   1.000
_cell.length_b   1.000
_cell.length_c   1.000
_cell.angle_alpha   90.00
_cell.angle_beta   90.00
_cell.angle_gamma   90.00
#
_symmetry.space_group_name_H-M   'P 1'
#
loop_
_entity.id
_entity.type
_entity.pdbx_description
1 polymer ?
#
loop_
_entity_poly.entity_id
_entity_poly.type
_entity_poly.pdbx_seq_one_letter_code
_entity_poly.pdbx_strand_id
1 'polypeptide(L)'
;MHDDIVFAAIEKGTPAFDESNEEMKFVYAYKAFFFEYYKLHIGMDSYRECFKKTVAFKSPQMVGMYRMLQLKVQEFEPIKSHFDKEIMQGTYGGIVTCVIKISEQIKFADYAYIAPEYDLNGKKIKHTVKGIMHRLAVTAFPESTQSYILLSCLETERNIYQELFDQLKKASVDKIKFYMSMVLPLYSENMVLSSKLWDSWNEDTQMAYTFYSNLNGPKAFVFGKCIGMGLRNAAKMKPKFDYSKRGKIDLFI
;
A
#
# COMPACT_ATOMS: atom_id res chain seq x y z
N MET A 1 -0.44 -24.53 -2.51
CA MET A 1 -0.94 -24.14 -1.18
C MET A 1 -2.25 -23.40 -1.39
N HIS A 2 -3.32 -23.72 -0.65
CA HIS A 2 -4.63 -23.08 -0.84
C HIS A 2 -4.74 -21.81 0.02
N ASP A 3 -5.25 -20.72 -0.57
CA ASP A 3 -5.42 -19.41 0.07
C ASP A 3 -6.17 -19.51 1.41
N ASP A 4 -7.23 -20.32 1.46
CA ASP A 4 -8.05 -20.62 2.64
C ASP A 4 -7.29 -21.10 3.88
N ILE A 5 -6.11 -21.69 3.70
CA ILE A 5 -5.26 -22.19 4.80
C ILE A 5 -4.29 -21.10 5.23
N VAL A 6 -3.69 -20.40 4.28
CA VAL A 6 -2.66 -19.38 4.55
C VAL A 6 -3.24 -18.15 5.23
N PHE A 7 -4.45 -17.75 4.83
CA PHE A 7 -5.12 -16.58 5.40
C PHE A 7 -6.05 -16.94 6.57
N ALA A 8 -6.09 -18.20 6.99
CA ALA A 8 -6.98 -18.67 8.05
C ALA A 8 -6.84 -17.87 9.34
N ALA A 9 -5.61 -17.43 9.69
CA ALA A 9 -5.32 -16.59 10.86
C ALA A 9 -6.00 -15.21 10.84
N ILE A 10 -6.51 -14.78 9.68
CA ILE A 10 -7.20 -13.49 9.50
C ILE A 10 -8.59 -13.59 8.83
N GLU A 11 -9.06 -14.76 8.36
CA GLU A 11 -10.25 -14.86 7.46
C GLU A 11 -11.43 -15.77 7.85
N LYS A 12 -11.46 -16.50 8.97
CA LYS A 12 -12.60 -17.40 9.28
C LYS A 12 -13.08 -17.27 10.73
N GLY A 13 -14.04 -16.38 10.99
CA GLY A 13 -14.61 -16.19 12.34
C GLY A 13 -13.53 -15.92 13.41
N THR A 14 -12.39 -15.41 12.96
CA THR A 14 -11.13 -15.28 13.67
C THR A 14 -11.23 -14.18 14.73
N PRO A 15 -10.49 -14.31 15.85
CA PRO A 15 -10.49 -13.27 16.89
C PRO A 15 -10.08 -11.92 16.30
N ALA A 16 -10.55 -10.85 16.95
CA ALA A 16 -10.13 -9.49 16.61
C ALA A 16 -8.60 -9.40 16.56
N PHE A 17 -8.10 -8.54 15.66
CA PHE A 17 -6.66 -8.36 15.49
C PHE A 17 -5.95 -8.08 16.82
N ASP A 18 -4.90 -8.87 17.08
CA ASP A 18 -4.02 -8.75 18.24
C ASP A 18 -2.69 -8.14 17.81
N GLU A 19 -2.39 -6.95 18.33
CA GLU A 19 -1.16 -6.22 18.04
C GLU A 19 0.11 -6.94 18.53
N SER A 20 0.00 -7.97 19.38
CA SER A 20 1.11 -8.79 19.85
C SER A 20 1.31 -10.07 19.02
N ASN A 21 0.35 -10.38 18.13
CA ASN A 21 0.40 -11.59 17.32
C ASN A 21 1.22 -11.36 16.03
N GLU A 22 2.43 -11.93 16.00
CA GLU A 22 3.34 -11.82 14.86
C GLU A 22 2.83 -12.56 13.62
N GLU A 23 2.14 -13.70 13.78
CA GLU A 23 1.52 -14.43 12.66
C GLU A 23 0.47 -13.56 11.96
N MET A 24 -0.41 -12.89 12.71
CA MET A 24 -1.41 -11.99 12.12
C MET A 24 -0.75 -10.85 11.32
N LYS A 25 0.25 -10.17 11.91
CA LYS A 25 0.99 -9.10 11.20
C LYS A 25 1.64 -9.62 9.93
N PHE A 26 2.25 -10.80 10.01
CA PHE A 26 2.90 -11.45 8.89
C PHE A 26 1.93 -11.80 7.78
N VAL A 27 0.78 -12.39 8.12
CA VAL A 27 -0.24 -12.80 7.15
C VAL A 27 -0.90 -11.58 6.50
N TYR A 28 -1.13 -10.48 7.23
CA TYR A 28 -1.58 -9.21 6.63
C TYR A 28 -0.57 -8.65 5.63
N ALA A 29 0.72 -8.63 5.99
CA ALA A 29 1.78 -8.18 5.10
C ALA A 29 1.88 -9.06 3.84
N TYR A 30 1.80 -10.39 4.02
CA TYR A 30 1.81 -11.34 2.93
C TYR A 30 0.61 -11.15 2.01
N LYS A 31 -0.59 -10.96 2.55
CA LYS A 31 -1.81 -10.74 1.76
C LYS A 31 -1.71 -9.52 0.86
N ALA A 32 -1.23 -8.39 1.39
CA ALA A 32 -1.01 -7.18 0.60
C ALA A 32 0.00 -7.40 -0.54
N PHE A 33 1.10 -8.11 -0.27
CA PHE A 33 2.09 -8.47 -1.29
C PHE A 33 1.56 -9.46 -2.32
N PHE A 34 0.86 -10.50 -1.87
CA PHE A 34 0.46 -11.64 -2.70
C PHE A 34 -0.48 -11.24 -3.82
N PHE A 35 -1.41 -10.31 -3.58
CA PHE A 35 -2.26 -9.77 -4.64
C PHE A 35 -1.45 -9.11 -5.76
N GLU A 36 -0.45 -8.29 -5.42
CA GLU A 36 0.42 -7.66 -6.42
C GLU A 36 1.31 -8.69 -7.14
N TYR A 37 1.80 -9.70 -6.41
CA TYR A 37 2.58 -10.79 -6.98
C TYR A 37 1.77 -11.61 -7.99
N TYR A 38 0.54 -11.97 -7.63
CA TYR A 38 -0.35 -12.73 -8.51
C TYR A 38 -0.73 -11.93 -9.76
N LYS A 39 -1.14 -10.66 -9.61
CA LYS A 39 -1.44 -9.76 -10.73
C LYS A 39 -0.26 -9.65 -11.70
N LEU A 40 0.96 -9.54 -11.19
CA LEU A 40 2.17 -9.48 -11.98
C LEU A 40 2.37 -10.73 -12.85
N HIS A 41 2.22 -11.93 -12.28
CA HIS A 41 2.40 -13.19 -13.01
C HIS A 41 1.29 -13.40 -14.06
N ILE A 42 0.03 -13.13 -13.73
CA ILE A 42 -1.07 -13.17 -14.70
C ILE A 42 -0.85 -12.18 -15.84
N GLY A 43 -0.39 -10.97 -15.53
CA GLY A 43 0.01 -9.99 -16.52
C GLY A 43 1.12 -10.51 -17.42
N MET A 44 2.19 -11.08 -16.87
CA MET A 44 3.28 -11.64 -17.65
C MET A 44 2.85 -12.77 -18.59
N ASP A 45 2.01 -13.69 -18.12
CA ASP A 45 1.51 -14.79 -18.94
C ASP A 45 0.59 -14.28 -20.06
N SER A 46 -0.24 -13.29 -19.76
CA SER A 46 -1.06 -12.60 -20.77
C SER A 46 -0.18 -11.97 -21.85
N TYR A 47 0.88 -11.26 -21.47
CA TYR A 47 1.83 -10.69 -22.44
C TYR A 47 2.50 -11.77 -23.29
N ARG A 48 2.99 -12.86 -22.67
CA ARG A 48 3.63 -13.99 -23.39
C ARG A 48 2.69 -14.59 -24.44
N GLU A 49 1.42 -14.79 -24.10
CA GLU A 49 0.42 -15.29 -25.04
C GLU A 49 0.13 -14.30 -26.16
N CYS A 50 0.01 -13.01 -25.85
CA CYS A 50 -0.20 -11.98 -26.85
C CYS A 50 1.00 -11.83 -27.81
N PHE A 51 2.24 -11.97 -27.36
CA PHE A 51 3.42 -11.94 -28.24
C PHE A 51 3.42 -13.08 -29.27
N LYS A 52 2.90 -14.25 -28.90
CA LYS A 52 2.80 -15.40 -29.82
C LYS A 52 1.75 -15.16 -30.91
N LYS A 53 0.66 -14.46 -30.59
CA LYS A 53 -0.55 -14.39 -31.42
C LYS A 53 -0.76 -13.05 -32.14
N THR A 54 -0.21 -11.95 -31.62
CA THR A 54 -0.61 -10.59 -32.01
C THR A 54 0.59 -9.72 -32.40
N VAL A 55 0.61 -9.22 -33.64
CA VAL A 55 1.72 -8.38 -34.17
C VAL A 55 1.85 -7.05 -33.40
N ALA A 56 0.75 -6.45 -32.94
CA ALA A 56 0.76 -5.18 -32.20
C ALA A 56 1.60 -5.25 -30.89
N PHE A 57 1.69 -6.43 -30.27
CA PHE A 57 2.51 -6.62 -29.07
C PHE A 57 4.01 -6.58 -29.35
N LYS A 58 4.43 -6.69 -30.62
CA LYS A 58 5.85 -6.56 -31.02
C LYS A 58 6.31 -5.09 -31.13
N SER A 59 5.43 -4.12 -30.90
CA SER A 59 5.81 -2.71 -30.87
C SER A 59 6.82 -2.40 -29.75
N PRO A 60 7.71 -1.41 -29.93
CA PRO A 60 8.71 -1.06 -28.92
C PRO A 60 8.11 -0.76 -27.54
N GLN A 61 6.93 -0.13 -27.50
CA GLN A 61 6.21 0.19 -26.28
C GLN A 61 5.80 -1.07 -25.53
N MET A 62 5.19 -2.03 -26.21
CA MET A 62 4.74 -3.29 -25.61
C MET A 62 5.91 -4.19 -25.19
N VAL A 63 7.00 -4.20 -25.97
CA VAL A 63 8.27 -4.84 -25.57
C VAL A 63 8.85 -4.19 -24.32
N GLY A 64 8.81 -2.85 -24.23
CA GLY A 64 9.23 -2.11 -23.04
C GLY A 64 8.42 -2.49 -21.80
N MET A 65 7.09 -2.56 -21.92
CA MET A 65 6.21 -2.99 -20.83
C MET A 65 6.51 -4.42 -20.37
N TYR A 66 6.72 -5.34 -21.30
CA TYR A 66 7.08 -6.71 -20.96
C TYR A 66 8.41 -6.80 -20.20
N ARG A 67 9.44 -6.07 -20.65
CA ARG A 67 10.73 -6.00 -19.95
C ARG A 67 10.60 -5.42 -18.55
N MET A 68 9.75 -4.41 -18.37
CA MET A 68 9.44 -3.85 -17.06
C MET A 68 8.79 -4.90 -16.13
N LEU A 69 7.87 -5.72 -16.64
CA LEU A 69 7.27 -6.81 -15.86
C LEU A 69 8.33 -7.87 -15.48
N GLN A 70 9.25 -8.21 -16.39
CA GLN A 70 10.34 -9.14 -16.07
C GLN A 70 11.24 -8.61 -14.94
N LEU A 71 11.57 -7.32 -14.96
CA LEU A 71 12.32 -6.68 -13.86
C LEU A 71 11.52 -6.73 -12.55
N LYS A 72 10.22 -6.41 -12.59
CA LYS A 72 9.36 -6.47 -11.40
C LYS A 72 9.27 -7.90 -10.83
N VAL A 73 9.27 -8.93 -11.67
CA VAL A 73 9.34 -10.34 -11.20
C VAL A 73 10.65 -10.60 -10.48
N GLN A 74 11.79 -10.17 -11.03
CA GLN A 74 13.08 -10.32 -10.35
C GLN A 74 13.12 -9.61 -8.98
N GLU A 75 12.43 -8.46 -8.84
CA GLU A 75 12.27 -7.79 -7.55
C GLU A 75 11.41 -8.62 -6.57
N PHE A 76 10.37 -9.28 -7.07
CA PHE A 76 9.33 -9.92 -6.26
C PHE A 76 9.63 -11.38 -5.86
N GLU A 77 10.38 -12.13 -6.68
CA GLU A 77 10.71 -13.54 -6.38
C GLU A 77 11.42 -13.72 -5.02
N PRO A 78 12.44 -12.91 -4.64
CA PRO A 78 13.07 -13.04 -3.32
C PRO A 78 12.09 -12.79 -2.17
N ILE A 79 11.15 -11.86 -2.35
CA ILE A 79 10.12 -11.52 -1.36
C ILE A 79 9.15 -12.69 -1.21
N LYS A 80 8.67 -13.26 -2.33
CA LYS A 80 7.80 -14.44 -2.32
C LYS A 80 8.50 -15.64 -1.66
N SER A 81 9.76 -15.86 -1.98
CA SER A 81 10.56 -16.94 -1.40
C SER A 81 10.71 -16.80 0.11
N HIS A 82 10.91 -15.57 0.63
CA HIS A 82 10.91 -15.30 2.07
C HIS A 82 9.57 -15.69 2.70
N PHE A 83 8.47 -15.16 2.16
CA PHE A 83 7.14 -15.43 2.71
C PHE A 83 6.81 -16.93 2.70
N ASP A 84 7.04 -17.61 1.58
CA ASP A 84 6.77 -19.05 1.45
C ASP A 84 7.56 -19.88 2.46
N LYS A 85 8.84 -19.57 2.61
CA LYS A 85 9.70 -20.29 3.55
C LYS A 85 9.18 -20.17 4.98
N GLU A 86 8.86 -18.96 5.43
CA GLU A 86 8.40 -18.72 6.80
C GLU A 86 7.00 -19.32 7.05
N ILE A 87 6.11 -19.30 6.04
CA ILE A 87 4.79 -19.97 6.10
C ILE A 87 4.96 -21.48 6.21
N MET A 88 5.81 -22.08 5.36
CA MET A 88 6.05 -23.53 5.38
C MET A 88 6.72 -23.99 6.69
N GLN A 89 7.51 -23.13 7.33
CA GLN A 89 8.18 -23.42 8.60
C GLN A 89 7.32 -23.08 9.83
N GLY A 90 6.23 -22.32 9.66
CA GLY A 90 5.37 -21.85 10.75
C GLY A 90 6.05 -20.84 11.67
N THR A 91 7.08 -20.13 11.19
CA THR A 91 7.89 -19.20 11.99
C THR A 91 7.40 -17.76 11.89
N TYR A 92 6.83 -17.38 10.74
CA TYR A 92 6.23 -16.06 10.49
C TYR A 92 7.15 -14.86 10.83
N GLY A 93 8.46 -15.01 10.61
CA GLY A 93 9.46 -14.02 10.99
C GLY A 93 9.99 -13.15 9.84
N GLY A 94 10.97 -12.31 10.16
CA GLY A 94 11.73 -11.55 9.15
C GLY A 94 11.01 -10.35 8.53
N ILE A 95 9.94 -9.88 9.17
CA ILE A 95 9.30 -8.60 8.85
C ILE A 95 9.33 -7.66 10.06
N VAL A 96 9.23 -6.37 9.78
CA VAL A 96 8.95 -5.34 10.77
C VAL A 96 7.60 -4.72 10.45
N THR A 97 6.76 -4.52 11.47
CA THR A 97 5.44 -3.92 11.32
C THR A 97 5.27 -2.71 12.25
N CYS A 98 4.83 -1.59 11.69
CA CYS A 98 4.31 -0.45 12.42
C CYS A 98 2.78 -0.58 12.51
N VAL A 99 2.27 -0.78 13.72
CA VAL A 99 0.83 -0.86 14.00
C VAL A 99 0.32 0.53 14.40
N ILE A 100 -0.80 0.93 13.81
CA ILE A 100 -1.50 2.17 14.14
C ILE A 100 -2.94 1.82 14.47
N LYS A 101 -3.36 2.16 15.68
CA LYS A 101 -4.73 1.99 16.14
C LYS A 101 -5.52 3.29 15.97
N ILE A 102 -6.70 3.16 15.38
CA ILE A 102 -7.68 4.23 15.20
C ILE A 102 -8.88 3.89 16.08
N SER A 103 -9.31 4.86 16.89
CA SER A 103 -10.35 4.67 17.91
C SER A 103 -11.73 4.39 17.34
N GLU A 104 -11.98 4.76 16.10
CA GLU A 104 -13.24 4.55 15.39
C GLU A 104 -13.13 3.47 14.31
N GLN A 105 -14.29 3.03 13.83
CA GLN A 105 -14.39 2.15 12.69
C GLN A 105 -14.24 2.94 11.38
N ILE A 106 -13.17 2.67 10.62
CA ILE A 106 -12.98 3.19 9.28
C ILE A 106 -13.97 2.56 8.30
N LYS A 107 -14.30 3.28 7.24
CA LYS A 107 -15.33 2.89 6.27
C LYS A 107 -14.73 2.36 4.96
N PHE A 108 -13.49 1.87 5.02
CA PHE A 108 -12.75 1.30 3.90
C PHE A 108 -11.86 0.15 4.38
N ALA A 109 -11.41 -0.67 3.44
CA ALA A 109 -10.35 -1.65 3.65
C ALA A 109 -9.31 -1.49 2.54
N ASP A 110 -8.04 -1.72 2.86
CA ASP A 110 -6.91 -1.55 1.96
C ASP A 110 -5.91 -2.69 2.10
N TYR A 111 -5.39 -3.17 0.98
CA TYR A 111 -4.30 -4.14 0.88
C TYR A 111 -3.34 -3.72 -0.23
N ALA A 112 -2.43 -2.82 0.06
CA ALA A 112 -1.53 -2.22 -0.91
C ALA A 112 -0.08 -2.68 -0.69
N TYR A 113 0.64 -2.99 -1.77
CA TYR A 113 2.09 -3.22 -1.72
C TYR A 113 2.83 -2.13 -2.52
N ILE A 114 3.13 -1.02 -1.84
CA ILE A 114 3.41 0.28 -2.47
C ILE A 114 4.74 0.87 -1.99
N ALA A 115 5.34 1.75 -2.80
CA ALA A 115 6.52 2.51 -2.42
C ALA A 115 6.13 4.01 -2.33
N PRO A 116 5.74 4.52 -1.16
CA PRO A 116 5.42 5.94 -1.01
C PRO A 116 6.68 6.78 -1.25
N GLU A 117 6.58 7.80 -2.11
CA GLU A 117 7.71 8.66 -2.44
C GLU A 117 8.10 9.61 -1.28
N TYR A 118 7.18 9.93 -0.38
CA TYR A 118 7.37 10.95 0.65
C TYR A 118 6.85 10.48 2.01
N ASP A 119 7.50 10.96 3.08
CA ASP A 119 7.09 10.74 4.47
C ASP A 119 6.00 11.73 4.93
N LEU A 120 5.61 11.65 6.20
CA LEU A 120 4.56 12.50 6.80
C LEU A 120 4.87 14.00 6.79
N ASN A 121 6.12 14.39 6.52
CA ASN A 121 6.58 15.77 6.43
C ASN A 121 6.92 16.20 5.00
N GLY A 122 6.62 15.36 4.01
CA GLY A 122 6.92 15.62 2.60
C GLY A 122 8.41 15.51 2.25
N LYS A 123 9.22 14.85 3.09
CA LYS A 123 10.61 14.51 2.77
C LYS A 123 10.62 13.24 1.93
N LYS A 124 11.48 13.21 0.91
CA LYS A 124 11.54 12.08 -0.03
C LYS A 124 12.11 10.84 0.66
N ILE A 125 11.42 9.71 0.53
CA ILE A 125 11.89 8.39 0.96
C ILE A 125 12.74 7.80 -0.17
N LYS A 126 13.95 7.34 0.16
CA LYS A 126 14.86 6.71 -0.81
C LYS A 126 14.59 5.21 -0.90
N HIS A 127 13.39 4.86 -1.33
CA HIS A 127 12.93 3.47 -1.39
C HIS A 127 13.53 2.66 -2.54
N THR A 128 14.14 3.30 -3.55
CA THR A 128 14.86 2.61 -4.62
C THR A 128 16.35 2.56 -4.31
N VAL A 129 16.88 1.36 -4.08
CA VAL A 129 18.29 1.12 -3.73
C VAL A 129 18.92 0.26 -4.81
N LYS A 130 20.01 0.73 -5.41
CA LYS A 130 20.72 0.02 -6.51
C LYS A 130 19.78 -0.42 -7.66
N GLY A 131 18.77 0.38 -7.96
CA GLY A 131 17.80 0.12 -9.03
C GLY A 131 16.63 -0.79 -8.64
N ILE A 132 16.60 -1.32 -7.40
CA ILE A 132 15.52 -2.16 -6.90
C ILE A 132 14.57 -1.30 -6.06
N MET A 133 13.27 -1.35 -6.36
CA MET A 133 12.24 -0.64 -5.60
C MET A 133 11.77 -1.48 -4.40
N HIS A 134 12.10 -1.03 -3.20
CA HIS A 134 11.60 -1.62 -1.95
C HIS A 134 10.22 -1.06 -1.62
N ARG A 135 9.28 -1.89 -1.16
CA ARG A 135 7.86 -1.53 -0.99
C ARG A 135 7.38 -1.87 0.41
N LEU A 136 6.38 -1.14 0.87
CA LEU A 136 5.63 -1.39 2.10
C LEU A 136 4.36 -2.17 1.77
N ALA A 137 4.09 -3.22 2.54
CA ALA A 137 2.74 -3.72 2.70
C ALA A 137 1.98 -2.73 3.61
N VAL A 138 0.96 -2.09 3.06
CA VAL A 138 0.06 -1.20 3.80
C VAL A 138 -1.30 -1.86 3.82
N THR A 139 -1.78 -2.18 5.02
CA THR A 139 -3.12 -2.76 5.20
C THR A 139 -3.92 -1.88 6.14
N ALA A 140 -5.12 -1.50 5.74
CA ALA A 140 -6.07 -0.81 6.61
C ALA A 140 -7.34 -1.65 6.68
N PHE A 141 -7.87 -1.87 7.88
CA PHE A 141 -9.10 -2.64 8.04
C PHE A 141 -9.89 -2.21 9.29
N PRO A 142 -11.23 -2.27 9.20
CA PRO A 142 -12.09 -2.04 10.34
C PRO A 142 -12.22 -3.28 11.21
N GLU A 143 -12.30 -3.04 12.51
CA GLU A 143 -12.80 -3.97 13.53
C GLU A 143 -14.15 -3.44 14.05
N SER A 144 -14.80 -4.19 14.93
CA SER A 144 -16.15 -3.84 15.43
C SER A 144 -16.25 -2.44 16.07
N THR A 145 -15.23 -2.02 16.83
CA THR A 145 -15.24 -0.74 17.57
C THR A 145 -14.08 0.19 17.24
N GLN A 146 -13.11 -0.27 16.48
CA GLN A 146 -11.84 0.39 16.23
C GLN A 146 -11.35 0.02 14.83
N SER A 147 -10.18 0.50 14.44
CA SER A 147 -9.55 0.10 13.18
C SER A 147 -8.05 0.10 13.29
N TYR A 148 -7.42 -0.62 12.37
CA TYR A 148 -5.98 -0.73 12.32
C TYR A 148 -5.45 -0.32 10.96
N ILE A 149 -4.29 0.32 10.98
CA ILE A 149 -3.44 0.48 9.81
C ILE A 149 -2.10 -0.15 10.15
N LEU A 150 -1.68 -1.14 9.36
CA LEU A 150 -0.40 -1.80 9.48
C LEU A 150 0.47 -1.37 8.31
N LEU A 151 1.73 -1.05 8.60
CA LEU A 151 2.74 -0.84 7.58
C LEU A 151 3.90 -1.79 7.85
N SER A 152 4.18 -2.67 6.90
CA SER A 152 5.18 -3.72 7.06
C SER A 152 6.17 -3.74 5.91
N CYS A 153 7.42 -4.08 6.21
CA CYS A 153 8.45 -4.43 5.22
C CYS A 153 9.29 -5.59 5.72
N LEU A 154 10.16 -6.12 4.85
CA LEU A 154 11.16 -7.07 5.29
C LEU A 154 12.11 -6.41 6.29
N GLU A 155 12.64 -7.19 7.23
CA GLU A 155 13.59 -6.72 8.24
C GLU A 155 14.85 -6.12 7.58
N THR A 156 15.28 -6.69 6.45
CA THR A 156 16.40 -6.21 5.63
C THR A 156 16.15 -4.83 5.00
N GLU A 157 14.89 -4.38 4.95
CA GLU A 157 14.47 -3.10 4.38
C GLU A 157 14.14 -2.07 5.47
N ARG A 158 14.24 -2.44 6.75
CA ARG A 158 13.90 -1.59 7.90
C ARG A 158 14.55 -0.21 7.81
N ASN A 159 15.83 -0.15 7.47
CA ASN A 159 16.59 1.10 7.39
C ASN A 159 16.03 2.11 6.37
N ILE A 160 15.30 1.64 5.35
CA ILE A 160 14.64 2.49 4.35
C ILE A 160 13.43 3.20 4.97
N TYR A 161 12.69 2.50 5.82
CA TYR A 161 11.38 2.94 6.33
C TYR A 161 11.36 3.30 7.82
N GLN A 162 12.45 3.12 8.55
CA GLN A 162 12.52 3.37 9.99
C GLN A 162 12.12 4.80 10.36
N GLU A 163 12.59 5.81 9.59
CA GLU A 163 12.22 7.21 9.84
C GLU A 163 10.70 7.44 9.67
N LEU A 164 10.09 6.80 8.66
CA LEU A 164 8.65 6.85 8.45
C LEU A 164 7.89 6.19 9.62
N PHE A 165 8.33 5.01 10.06
CA PHE A 165 7.72 4.30 11.19
C PHE A 165 7.84 5.10 12.49
N ASP A 166 8.98 5.74 12.75
CA ASP A 166 9.18 6.59 13.91
C ASP A 166 8.27 7.83 13.87
N GLN A 167 8.05 8.39 12.68
CA GLN A 167 7.10 9.49 12.50
C GLN A 167 5.66 9.04 12.75
N LEU A 168 5.25 7.90 12.22
CA LEU A 168 3.89 7.36 12.40
C LEU A 168 3.58 7.10 13.89
N LYS A 169 4.53 6.53 14.64
CA LYS A 169 4.36 6.27 16.08
C LYS A 169 4.25 7.54 16.94
N LYS A 170 4.83 8.65 16.49
CA LYS A 170 4.87 9.92 17.24
C LYS A 170 3.82 10.93 16.78
N ALA A 171 3.27 10.76 15.58
CA ALA A 171 2.29 11.67 15.00
C ALA A 171 0.93 11.57 15.70
N SER A 172 0.16 12.65 15.67
CA SER A 172 -1.26 12.58 16.04
C SER A 172 -2.02 11.72 15.03
N VAL A 173 -3.08 11.06 15.49
CA VAL A 173 -3.97 10.27 14.63
C VAL A 173 -4.48 11.08 13.44
N ASP A 174 -4.83 12.36 13.64
CA ASP A 174 -5.27 13.25 12.54
C ASP A 174 -4.20 13.44 11.46
N LYS A 175 -2.92 13.55 11.85
CA LYS A 175 -1.83 13.68 10.89
C LYS A 175 -1.62 12.39 10.10
N ILE A 176 -1.80 11.24 10.74
CA ILE A 176 -1.75 9.93 10.07
C ILE A 176 -2.91 9.82 9.09
N LYS A 177 -4.15 10.14 9.50
CA LYS A 177 -5.33 10.13 8.62
C LYS A 177 -5.14 11.06 7.43
N PHE A 178 -4.64 12.26 7.65
CA PHE A 178 -4.30 13.20 6.58
C PHE A 178 -3.30 12.60 5.59
N TYR A 179 -2.21 12.00 6.08
CA TYR A 179 -1.21 11.34 5.23
C TYR A 179 -1.82 10.18 4.42
N MET A 180 -2.62 9.32 5.05
CA MET A 180 -3.26 8.17 4.38
C MET A 180 -4.27 8.62 3.32
N SER A 181 -5.08 9.65 3.60
CA SER A 181 -6.01 10.24 2.63
C SER A 181 -5.30 10.91 1.44
N MET A 182 -4.04 11.31 1.59
CA MET A 182 -3.25 11.84 0.47
C MET A 182 -2.56 10.74 -0.34
N VAL A 183 -2.04 9.71 0.32
CA VAL A 183 -1.20 8.68 -0.31
C VAL A 183 -2.04 7.58 -0.93
N LEU A 184 -2.93 6.96 -0.16
CA LEU A 184 -3.61 5.74 -0.61
C LEU A 184 -4.41 5.89 -1.91
N PRO A 185 -5.13 7.01 -2.17
CA PRO A 185 -5.86 7.15 -3.42
C PRO A 185 -5.00 7.14 -4.69
N LEU A 186 -3.71 7.51 -4.60
CA LEU A 186 -2.80 7.49 -5.74
C LEU A 186 -2.05 6.16 -5.87
N TYR A 187 -1.73 5.51 -4.76
CA TYR A 187 -0.82 4.37 -4.74
C TYR A 187 -1.51 3.02 -4.59
N SER A 188 -2.70 2.96 -3.97
CA SER A 188 -3.40 1.70 -3.74
C SER A 188 -4.32 1.34 -4.90
N GLU A 189 -4.12 0.14 -5.44
CA GLU A 189 -5.01 -0.47 -6.43
C GLU A 189 -6.11 -1.34 -5.78
N ASN A 190 -5.92 -1.78 -4.52
CA ASN A 190 -6.80 -2.75 -3.86
C ASN A 190 -7.54 -2.10 -2.67
N MET A 191 -8.08 -0.91 -2.91
CA MET A 191 -8.90 -0.17 -1.96
C MET A 191 -10.38 -0.55 -2.12
N VAL A 192 -11.03 -0.92 -1.03
CA VAL A 192 -12.48 -1.17 -0.98
C VAL A 192 -13.13 -0.09 -0.13
N LEU A 193 -14.01 0.70 -0.72
CA LEU A 193 -14.78 1.73 -0.03
C LEU A 193 -16.18 1.19 0.28
N SER A 194 -16.68 1.44 1.50
CA SER A 194 -18.10 1.23 1.77
C SER A 194 -18.96 2.25 1.02
N SER A 195 -20.20 1.89 0.70
CA SER A 195 -21.16 2.83 0.10
C SER A 195 -21.31 4.10 0.92
N LYS A 196 -21.37 3.99 2.25
CA LYS A 196 -21.46 5.14 3.16
C LYS A 196 -20.30 6.13 3.00
N LEU A 197 -19.08 5.65 2.78
CA LEU A 197 -17.93 6.54 2.54
C LEU A 197 -18.02 7.17 1.16
N TRP A 198 -18.28 6.35 0.14
CA TRP A 198 -18.43 6.82 -1.25
C TRP A 198 -19.50 7.90 -1.39
N ASP A 199 -20.68 7.65 -0.81
CA ASP A 199 -21.85 8.53 -0.88
C ASP A 199 -21.72 9.79 0.00
N SER A 200 -20.74 9.81 0.92
CA SER A 200 -20.44 11.01 1.71
C SER A 200 -19.69 12.08 0.90
N TRP A 201 -19.06 11.67 -0.19
CA TRP A 201 -18.37 12.57 -1.12
C TRP A 201 -19.33 13.09 -2.18
N ASN A 202 -19.14 14.34 -2.59
CA ASN A 202 -19.85 14.87 -3.76
C ASN A 202 -19.30 14.30 -5.08
N GLU A 203 -20.04 14.49 -6.17
CA GLU A 203 -19.69 13.95 -7.51
C GLU A 203 -18.28 14.34 -7.96
N ASP A 204 -17.87 15.60 -7.74
CA ASP A 204 -16.52 16.08 -8.05
C ASP A 204 -15.43 15.28 -7.31
N THR A 205 -15.69 14.95 -6.04
CA THR A 205 -14.73 14.23 -5.18
C THR A 205 -14.69 12.76 -5.55
N GLN A 206 -15.83 12.15 -5.86
CA GLN A 206 -15.90 10.79 -6.40
C GLN A 206 -15.15 10.66 -7.74
N MET A 207 -15.34 11.63 -8.64
CA MET A 207 -14.64 11.70 -9.91
C MET A 207 -13.14 11.90 -9.72
N ALA A 208 -12.75 12.81 -8.81
CA ALA A 208 -11.35 13.00 -8.46
C ALA A 208 -10.75 11.70 -7.91
N TYR A 209 -11.36 11.06 -6.92
CA TYR A 209 -10.87 9.78 -6.39
C TYR A 209 -10.69 8.74 -7.50
N THR A 210 -11.70 8.56 -8.35
CA THR A 210 -11.64 7.63 -9.50
C THR A 210 -10.51 7.99 -10.46
N PHE A 211 -10.27 9.28 -10.70
CA PHE A 211 -9.15 9.72 -11.51
C PHE A 211 -7.81 9.32 -10.87
N TYR A 212 -7.62 9.62 -9.57
CA TYR A 212 -6.39 9.30 -8.85
C TYR A 212 -6.12 7.79 -8.80
N SER A 213 -7.13 6.96 -8.56
CA SER A 213 -6.97 5.50 -8.47
C SER A 213 -6.64 4.84 -9.80
N ASN A 214 -6.86 5.53 -10.93
CA ASN A 214 -6.54 5.04 -12.27
C ASN A 214 -5.30 5.75 -12.88
N LEU A 215 -4.58 6.56 -12.11
CA LEU A 215 -3.40 7.26 -12.60
C LEU A 215 -2.18 6.34 -12.70
N ASN A 216 -1.59 6.31 -13.90
CA ASN A 216 -0.41 5.49 -14.18
C ASN A 216 0.71 6.35 -14.81
N GLY A 217 1.95 5.86 -14.73
CA GLY A 217 3.09 6.38 -15.49
C GLY A 217 3.44 7.85 -15.19
N PRO A 218 3.79 8.68 -16.20
CA PRO A 218 4.27 10.04 -15.97
C PRO A 218 3.30 10.95 -15.21
N LYS A 219 1.98 10.76 -15.40
CA LYS A 219 0.98 11.56 -14.68
C LYS A 219 0.98 11.20 -13.20
N ALA A 220 0.98 9.92 -12.85
CA ALA A 220 1.06 9.47 -11.46
C ALA A 220 2.29 10.07 -10.75
N PHE A 221 3.44 10.10 -11.42
CA PHE A 221 4.66 10.73 -10.90
C PHE A 221 4.50 12.23 -10.61
N VAL A 222 3.82 12.98 -11.49
CA VAL A 222 3.54 14.40 -11.26
C VAL A 222 2.63 14.58 -10.04
N PHE A 223 1.57 13.79 -9.92
CA PHE A 223 0.67 13.85 -8.76
C PHE A 223 1.36 13.39 -7.47
N GLY A 224 2.30 12.44 -7.54
CA GLY A 224 3.18 12.08 -6.42
C GLY A 224 3.99 13.26 -5.91
N LYS A 225 4.55 14.09 -6.80
CA LYS A 225 5.21 15.35 -6.41
C LYS A 225 4.26 16.35 -5.77
N CYS A 226 3.02 16.46 -6.27
CA CYS A 226 2.00 17.31 -5.66
C CYS A 226 1.68 16.87 -4.23
N ILE A 227 1.59 15.55 -3.97
CA ILE A 227 1.44 15.00 -2.61
C ILE A 227 2.62 15.42 -1.73
N GLY A 228 3.86 15.21 -2.20
CA GLY A 228 5.06 15.59 -1.46
C GLY A 228 5.12 17.09 -1.13
N MET A 229 4.68 17.96 -2.07
CA MET A 229 4.56 19.39 -1.84
C MET A 229 3.48 19.72 -0.81
N GLY A 230 2.31 19.11 -0.90
CA GLY A 230 1.20 19.31 0.06
C GLY A 230 1.60 18.92 1.48
N LEU A 231 2.20 17.73 1.65
CA LEU A 231 2.71 17.26 2.95
C LEU A 231 3.76 18.21 3.54
N ARG A 232 4.69 18.69 2.69
CA ARG A 232 5.73 19.63 3.11
C ARG A 232 5.18 21.00 3.51
N ASN A 233 4.19 21.48 2.78
CA ASN A 233 3.53 22.75 3.08
C ASN A 233 2.78 22.65 4.42
N ALA A 234 2.01 21.58 4.63
CA ALA A 234 1.33 21.32 5.90
C ALA A 234 2.32 21.21 7.09
N ALA A 235 3.47 20.56 6.88
CA ALA A 235 4.50 20.42 7.91
C ALA A 235 5.18 21.74 8.29
N LYS A 236 5.29 22.69 7.35
CA LYS A 236 5.99 23.98 7.55
C LYS A 236 5.07 25.16 7.84
N MET A 237 3.76 25.00 7.71
CA MET A 237 2.79 26.08 7.84
C MET A 237 2.84 26.76 9.20
N LYS A 238 2.69 28.10 9.20
CA LYS A 238 2.53 28.94 10.38
C LYS A 238 1.26 29.80 10.23
N PRO A 239 0.32 29.80 11.20
CA PRO A 239 0.29 28.93 12.40
C PRO A 239 0.22 27.44 12.03
N LYS A 240 0.46 26.56 13.01
CA LYS A 240 0.53 25.10 12.80
C LYS A 240 -0.69 24.61 12.02
N PHE A 241 -0.45 23.83 10.96
CA PHE A 241 -1.51 23.25 10.15
C PHE A 241 -2.43 22.37 11.02
N ASP A 242 -3.73 22.53 10.81
CA ASP A 242 -4.76 21.74 11.47
C ASP A 242 -5.02 20.46 10.65
N TYR A 243 -4.40 19.35 11.06
CA TYR A 243 -4.52 18.06 10.37
C TYR A 243 -5.91 17.42 10.48
N SER A 244 -6.80 17.92 11.36
CA SER A 244 -8.18 17.47 11.40
C SER A 244 -8.98 17.95 10.17
N LYS A 245 -8.55 19.06 9.56
CA LYS A 245 -9.11 19.60 8.31
C LYS A 245 -8.47 18.94 7.11
N ARG A 246 -8.92 17.72 6.82
CA ARG A 246 -8.46 16.93 5.66
C ARG A 246 -9.01 17.49 4.35
N GLY A 247 -8.41 17.07 3.25
CA GLY A 247 -8.80 17.48 1.90
C GLY A 247 -10.17 16.94 1.50
N LYS A 248 -10.64 17.27 0.29
CA LYS A 248 -11.93 16.79 -0.22
C LYS A 248 -12.02 15.27 -0.26
N ILE A 249 -10.96 14.61 -0.72
CA ILE A 249 -10.80 13.16 -0.60
C ILE A 249 -10.33 12.89 0.83
N ASP A 250 -11.29 12.62 1.72
CA ASP A 250 -11.03 12.18 3.09
C ASP A 250 -11.56 10.76 3.29
N LEU A 251 -10.66 9.81 3.59
CA LEU A 251 -10.99 8.41 3.84
C LEU A 251 -11.56 8.16 5.25
N PHE A 252 -11.51 9.15 6.15
CA PHE A 252 -11.81 9.00 7.58
C PHE A 252 -12.99 9.88 8.04
N ILE A 253 -14.04 9.96 7.22
CA ILE A 253 -15.31 10.66 7.50
C ILE A 253 -16.29 9.74 8.25
#